data_AF-A0A2E2ZDB3-F1
#
_entry.id   AF-A0A2E2ZDB3-F1
#
_cell.length_a   1.000
_cell.length_b   1.000
_cell.length_c   1.000
_cell.angle_alpha   90.00
_cell.angle_beta   90.00
_cell.angle_gamma   90.00
#
_symmetry.space_group_name_H-M   'P 1'
#
loop_
_entity.id
_entity.type
_entity.pdbx_description
1 polymer ?
#
loop_
_entity_poly.entity_id
_entity_poly.type
_entity_poly.pdbx_seq_one_letter_code
_entity_poly.pdbx_strand_id
1 'polypeptide(L)'
;MGICIRALIAVTLVTIAHFKLFPNNIFWMFVIALATYCIGVYGVTVLGNIPLNELLDKTNLESITVEEIKALRTSIEVNWNNLNLIRFISSGITFVLLIISFIFIER
;
A
#
# COMPACT_ATOMS: atom_id res chain seq x y z
N MET A 1 4.78 -8.19 -4.98
CA MET A 1 5.64 -7.01 -4.74
C MET A 1 5.83 -6.12 -5.98
N GLY A 2 6.14 -6.67 -7.16
CA GLY A 2 6.48 -5.87 -8.35
C GLY A 2 5.47 -4.80 -8.80
N ILE A 3 4.16 -5.06 -8.67
CA ILE A 3 3.12 -4.07 -9.02
C ILE A 3 3.17 -2.85 -8.08
N CYS A 4 3.35 -3.07 -6.77
CA CYS A 4 3.39 -2.00 -5.78
C CYS A 4 4.60 -1.07 -5.98
N ILE A 5 5.76 -1.65 -6.30
CA ILE A 5 6.99 -0.87 -6.56
C ILE A 5 6.82 -0.02 -7.82
N ARG A 6 6.26 -0.58 -8.90
CA ARG A 6 6.02 0.17 -10.14
C ARG A 6 5.08 1.35 -9.93
N ALA A 7 4.01 1.16 -9.17
CA ALA A 7 3.10 2.24 -8.83
C ALA A 7 3.75 3.29 -7.91
N LEU A 8 4.56 2.89 -6.93
CA LEU A 8 5.31 3.85 -6.09
C LEU A 8 6.24 4.72 -6.95
N ILE A 9 6.99 4.09 -7.87
CA ILE A 9 7.86 4.80 -8.82
C ILE A 9 7.03 5.75 -9.69
N ALA A 10 5.91 5.28 -10.25
CA ALA A 10 5.06 6.10 -11.11
C ALA A 10 4.51 7.33 -10.38
N VAL A 11 3.97 7.17 -9.16
CA VAL A 11 3.44 8.30 -8.37
C VAL A 11 4.56 9.26 -7.99
N THR A 12 5.75 8.76 -7.65
CA THR A 12 6.93 9.60 -7.38
C THR A 12 7.33 10.41 -8.62
N LEU A 13 7.39 9.78 -9.79
CA LEU A 13 7.71 10.44 -11.05
C LEU A 13 6.67 11.51 -11.41
N VAL A 14 5.37 11.25 -11.18
CA VAL A 14 4.31 12.23 -11.40
C VAL A 14 4.50 13.46 -10.52
N THR A 15 4.81 13.28 -9.22
CA THR A 15 5.08 14.40 -8.30
C THR A 15 6.30 15.22 -8.75
N ILE A 16 7.38 14.56 -9.18
CA ILE A 16 8.60 15.23 -9.65
C ILE A 16 8.35 15.97 -10.98
N ALA A 17 7.68 15.34 -11.94
CA ALA A 17 7.40 15.93 -13.24
C ALA A 17 6.60 17.24 -13.13
N HIS A 18 5.74 17.34 -12.12
CA HIS A 18 4.89 18.50 -11.87
C HIS A 18 5.42 19.45 -10.80
N PHE A 19 6.71 19.38 -10.46
CA PHE A 19 7.34 20.25 -9.46
C PHE A 19 7.20 21.75 -9.77
N LYS A 20 7.11 22.12 -11.05
CA LYS A 20 6.88 23.50 -11.50
C LYS A 20 5.55 24.10 -11.01
N LEU A 21 4.59 23.27 -10.61
CA LEU A 21 3.32 23.72 -10.05
C LEU A 21 3.47 24.21 -8.61
N PHE A 22 4.60 24.02 -7.94
CA PHE A 22 4.78 24.50 -6.58
C PHE A 22 4.64 26.04 -6.49
N PRO A 23 3.91 26.61 -5.51
CA PRO A 23 3.24 25.95 -4.38
C PRO A 23 1.72 25.72 -4.56
N ASN A 24 1.22 25.62 -5.79
CA ASN A 24 -0.20 25.41 -6.10
C ASN A 24 -0.79 24.21 -5.34
N ASN A 25 -2.06 24.33 -4.94
CA ASN A 25 -2.83 23.27 -4.29
C ASN A 25 -2.75 21.92 -5.04
N ILE A 26 -2.73 21.92 -6.37
CA ILE A 26 -2.64 20.71 -7.20
C ILE A 26 -1.32 19.98 -6.97
N PHE A 27 -0.21 20.71 -6.81
CA PHE A 27 1.08 20.09 -6.48
C PHE A 27 1.00 19.35 -5.14
N TRP A 28 0.40 19.97 -4.13
CA TRP A 28 0.21 19.35 -2.82
C TRP A 28 -0.70 18.11 -2.89
N MET A 29 -1.68 18.07 -3.79
CA MET A 29 -2.47 16.86 -4.03
C MET A 29 -1.61 15.69 -4.54
N PHE A 30 -0.65 15.93 -5.45
CA PHE A 30 0.31 14.90 -5.88
C PHE A 30 1.22 14.45 -4.73
N VAL A 31 1.65 15.37 -3.87
CA VAL A 31 2.47 15.04 -2.68
C VAL A 31 1.67 14.19 -1.70
N ILE A 32 0.41 14.53 -1.43
CA ILE A 32 -0.48 13.75 -0.55
C ILE A 32 -0.72 12.36 -1.17
N ALA A 33 -0.99 12.27 -2.47
CA ALA A 33 -1.14 10.98 -3.16
C ALA A 33 0.11 10.10 -3.01
N LEU A 34 1.31 10.69 -3.17
CA LEU A 34 2.57 9.99 -2.94
C LEU A 34 2.71 9.51 -1.48
N ALA A 35 2.43 10.37 -0.52
CA ALA A 35 2.50 10.03 0.91
C ALA A 35 1.52 8.91 1.26
N THR A 36 0.26 8.99 0.81
CA THR A 36 -0.77 7.96 1.03
C THR A 36 -0.36 6.62 0.43
N TYR A 37 0.16 6.60 -0.80
CA TYR A 37 0.62 5.35 -1.41
C TYR A 37 1.85 4.76 -0.70
N CYS A 38 2.83 5.62 -0.40
CA CYS A 38 4.06 5.22 0.25
C CYS A 38 3.81 4.61 1.63
N ILE A 39 2.99 5.26 2.45
CA ILE A 39 2.70 4.80 3.81
C ILE A 39 1.67 3.65 3.78
N GLY A 40 0.52 3.89 3.16
CA GLY A 40 -0.64 3.02 3.26
C GLY A 40 -0.61 1.77 2.36
N VAL A 41 0.16 1.79 1.27
CA VAL A 41 0.33 0.62 0.40
C VAL A 41 1.71 0.01 0.59
N TYR A 42 2.77 0.77 0.30
CA TYR A 42 4.13 0.23 0.32
C TYR A 42 4.58 -0.10 1.75
N GLY A 43 4.44 0.83 2.69
CA GLY A 43 4.81 0.64 4.10
C GLY A 43 4.07 -0.53 4.75
N VAL A 44 2.73 -0.58 4.61
CA VAL A 44 1.90 -1.69 5.11
C VAL A 44 2.26 -3.04 4.46
N THR A 45 2.73 -3.03 3.21
CA THR A 45 3.21 -4.26 2.56
C THR A 45 4.52 -4.73 3.20
N VAL A 46 5.52 -3.85 3.29
CA VAL A 46 6.87 -4.18 3.76
C VAL A 46 6.89 -4.52 5.25
N LEU A 47 6.18 -3.75 6.08
CA LEU A 47 6.24 -3.87 7.53
C LEU A 47 5.21 -4.84 8.11
N GLY A 48 4.15 -5.15 7.37
CA GLY A 48 3.07 -6.01 7.86
C GLY A 48 2.90 -7.29 7.04
N ASN A 49 2.51 -7.14 5.77
CA ASN A 49 2.15 -8.30 4.94
C ASN A 49 3.34 -9.23 4.65
N ILE A 50 4.53 -8.67 4.39
CA ILE A 50 5.73 -9.49 4.16
C ILE A 50 6.09 -10.31 5.42
N PRO A 51 6.23 -9.72 6.63
CA PRO A 51 6.47 -10.49 7.85
C PRO A 51 5.43 -11.58 8.14
N LEU A 52 4.13 -11.31 7.90
CA LEU A 52 3.08 -12.31 8.08
C LEU A 52 3.22 -13.48 7.09
N ASN A 53 3.56 -13.20 5.84
CA ASN A 53 3.80 -14.23 4.85
C ASN A 53 5.05 -15.05 5.19
N GLU A 54 6.13 -14.40 5.63
CA GLU A 54 7.34 -15.09 6.08
C GLU A 54 7.10 -15.99 7.30
N LEU A 55 6.24 -15.57 8.23
CA LEU A 55 5.85 -16.40 9.38
C LEU A 55 5.16 -17.68 8.92
N LEU A 56 4.25 -17.57 7.95
CA LEU A 56 3.59 -18.73 7.36
C LEU A 56 4.60 -19.65 6.65
N ASP A 57 5.49 -19.08 5.84
CA ASP A 57 6.52 -19.83 5.10
C ASP A 57 7.51 -20.57 6.02
N LYS A 58 7.82 -20.01 7.19
CA LYS A 58 8.72 -20.63 8.19
C LYS A 58 8.04 -21.71 9.04
N THR A 59 6.71 -21.81 8.99
CA THR A 59 5.98 -22.81 9.77
C THR A 59 5.97 -24.15 9.04
N ASN A 60 6.39 -25.23 9.71
CA ASN A 60 6.29 -26.57 9.13
C ASN A 60 4.84 -27.07 9.18
N LEU A 61 4.13 -26.90 8.05
CA LEU A 61 2.73 -27.29 7.90
C LEU A 61 2.50 -28.81 7.83
N GLU A 62 3.55 -29.61 7.64
CA GLU A 62 3.44 -31.08 7.55
C GLU A 62 3.46 -31.74 8.94
N SER A 63 4.04 -31.07 9.95
CA SER A 63 4.21 -31.61 11.30
C SER A 63 3.33 -30.94 12.37
N ILE A 64 2.48 -29.99 11.97
CA ILE A 64 1.64 -29.19 12.87
C ILE A 64 0.32 -29.91 13.18
N THR A 65 -0.15 -29.82 14.42
CA THR A 65 -1.44 -30.39 14.84
C THR A 65 -2.64 -29.56 14.34
N VAL A 66 -3.84 -30.14 14.33
CA VAL A 66 -5.06 -29.44 13.89
C VAL A 66 -5.36 -28.22 14.76
N GLU A 67 -5.11 -28.33 16.07
CA GLU A 67 -5.28 -27.25 17.04
C GLU A 67 -4.31 -26.09 16.76
N GLU A 68 -3.04 -26.40 16.47
CA GLU A 68 -2.00 -25.42 16.15
C GLU A 68 -2.25 -24.75 14.79
N ILE A 69 -2.75 -25.47 13.78
CA ILE A 69 -3.19 -24.88 12.50
C ILE A 69 -4.27 -23.83 12.76
N LYS A 70 -5.26 -24.15 13.60
CA LYS A 70 -6.35 -23.21 13.91
C LYS A 70 -5.84 -21.97 14.64
N ALA A 71 -4.89 -22.14 15.56
CA ALA A 71 -4.25 -21.03 16.26
C ALA A 71 -3.43 -20.14 15.30
N LEU A 72 -2.61 -20.74 14.43
CA LEU A 72 -1.82 -20.07 13.40
C LEU A 72 -2.71 -19.29 12.42
N ARG A 73 -3.78 -19.93 11.94
CA ARG A 73 -4.74 -19.29 11.04
C ARG A 73 -5.36 -18.06 11.70
N THR A 74 -5.79 -18.17 12.95
CA THR A 74 -6.43 -17.05 13.67
C THR A 74 -5.46 -15.88 13.88
N SER A 75 -4.18 -16.17 14.15
CA SER A 75 -3.17 -15.12 14.36
C SER A 75 -2.74 -14.41 13.08
N ILE A 76 -2.82 -15.09 11.92
CA ILE A 76 -2.47 -14.52 10.62
C ILE A 76 -3.68 -13.88 9.93
N GLU A 77 -4.82 -14.57 9.84
CA GLU A 77 -5.95 -14.20 8.98
C GLU A 77 -6.54 -12.83 9.35
N VAL A 78 -6.75 -12.57 10.64
CA VAL A 78 -7.31 -11.28 11.10
C VAL A 78 -6.37 -10.13 10.76
N ASN A 79 -5.07 -10.28 11.08
CA ASN A 79 -4.07 -9.27 10.80
C ASN A 79 -3.89 -9.03 9.30
N TRP A 80 -3.84 -10.11 8.52
CA TRP A 80 -3.72 -10.07 7.07
C TRP A 80 -4.92 -9.36 6.43
N ASN A 81 -6.15 -9.67 6.86
CA ASN A 81 -7.36 -9.01 6.37
C ASN A 81 -7.35 -7.51 6.67
N ASN A 82 -7.01 -7.13 7.91
CA ASN A 82 -6.93 -5.73 8.31
C ASN A 82 -5.87 -4.95 7.51
N LEU A 83 -4.67 -5.52 7.34
CA LEU A 83 -3.61 -4.89 6.57
C LEU A 83 -3.98 -4.75 5.08
N ASN A 84 -4.65 -5.74 4.49
CA ASN A 84 -5.10 -5.64 3.11
C ASN A 84 -6.25 -4.65 2.92
N LEU A 85 -7.13 -4.50 3.92
CA LEU A 85 -8.14 -3.45 3.91
C LEU A 85 -7.49 -2.06 3.89
N ILE A 86 -6.46 -1.83 4.71
CA ILE A 86 -5.70 -0.57 4.71
C ILE A 86 -5.07 -0.32 3.33
N ARG A 87 -4.46 -1.35 2.72
CA ARG A 87 -3.87 -1.23 1.38
C ARG A 87 -4.92 -0.92 0.32
N PHE A 88 -6.09 -1.53 0.39
CA PHE A 88 -7.20 -1.28 -0.52
C PHE A 88 -7.68 0.18 -0.42
N ILE A 89 -8.00 0.63 0.79
CA ILE A 89 -8.46 2.01 1.03
C ILE A 89 -7.38 3.02 0.59
N SER A 90 -6.12 2.80 0.97
CA SER A 90 -5.01 3.71 0.65
C SER A 90 -4.74 3.79 -0.85
N SER A 91 -4.79 2.66 -1.56
CA SER A 91 -4.65 2.65 -3.02
C SER A 91 -5.84 3.32 -3.72
N GLY A 92 -7.06 3.14 -3.21
CA GLY A 92 -8.24 3.85 -3.68
C GLY A 92 -8.13 5.37 -3.49
N ILE A 93 -7.74 5.83 -2.31
CA ILE A 93 -7.52 7.27 -2.02
C ILE A 93 -6.44 7.84 -2.94
N THR A 94 -5.32 7.14 -3.11
CA THR A 94 -4.25 7.56 -4.03
C THR A 94 -4.79 7.73 -5.44
N PHE A 95 -5.57 6.77 -5.94
CA PHE A 95 -6.15 6.82 -7.28
C PHE A 95 -7.11 7.98 -7.46
N VAL A 96 -8.01 8.21 -6.49
CA VAL A 96 -8.95 9.35 -6.51
C VAL A 96 -8.21 10.69 -6.50
N LEU A 97 -7.18 10.84 -5.66
CA LEU A 97 -6.38 12.05 -5.62
C LEU A 97 -5.71 12.34 -6.96
N LEU A 98 -5.13 11.31 -7.61
CA LEU A 98 -4.50 11.47 -8.92
C LEU A 98 -5.52 11.87 -10.01
N ILE A 99 -6.73 11.30 -9.99
CA ILE A 99 -7.80 11.70 -10.92
C ILE A 99 -8.17 13.17 -10.71
N ILE A 100 -8.37 13.58 -9.45
CA ILE A 100 -8.74 14.97 -9.14
C ILE A 100 -7.60 15.90 -9.59
N SER A 101 -6.35 15.60 -9.22
CA SER A 101 -5.20 16.38 -9.67
C SER A 101 -5.15 16.50 -11.19
N PHE A 102 -5.38 15.41 -11.92
CA PHE A 102 -5.41 15.41 -13.38
C PHE A 102 -6.53 16.29 -13.97
N ILE A 103 -7.74 16.25 -13.40
CA ILE A 103 -8.87 17.07 -13.89
C ILE A 103 -8.61 18.57 -13.68
N PHE A 104 -7.94 18.95 -12.59
CA PHE A 104 -7.73 20.35 -12.24
C PHE A 104 -6.42 20.94 -12.78
N ILE A 105 -5.47 20.13 -13.26
CA ILE A 105 -4.15 20.60 -13.71
C ILE A 105 -4.19 21.54 -14.92
N GLU A 106 -5.22 21.41 -15.76
CA GLU A 106 -5.39 22.20 -16.99
C GLU A 106 -6.34 23.40 -16.81
N ARG A 107 -6.89 23.61 -15.61
CA ARG A 107 -7.71 24.79 -15.28
C ARG A 107 -6.89 25.83 -14.52
#